data_AF-A0A0R2MRH0-F1
#
_entry.id   AF-A0A0R2MRH0-F1
#
_cell.length_a   1.000
_cell.length_b   1.000
_cell.length_c   1.000
_cell.angle_alpha   90.00
_cell.angle_beta   90.00
_cell.angle_gamma   90.00
#
_symmetry.space_group_name_H-M   'P 1'
#
loop_
_entity.id
_entity.type
_entity.pdbx_description
1 polymer ?
#
loop_
_entity_poly.entity_id
_entity_poly.type
_entity_poly.pdbx_seq_one_letter_code
_entity_poly.pdbx_strand_id
1 'polypeptide(L)'
;MDMPTTVEELEQFIDARIENHKAERSTPAVRGFKRELEQWLSQLPSSDRNANRSAVYAVIKTQIGLKSIQSLKDEQTPEARELFEQYKQLFH
;
A
#
# COMPACT_ATOMS: atom_id res chain seq x y z
N MET A 1 24.57 18.20 -1.48
CA MET A 1 24.36 17.06 -2.40
C MET A 1 24.33 17.66 -3.79
N ASP A 2 25.29 17.29 -4.64
CA ASP A 2 25.33 17.73 -6.02
C ASP A 2 24.13 17.15 -6.80
N MET A 3 23.53 17.96 -7.67
CA MET A 3 22.45 17.48 -8.52
C MET A 3 23.01 16.52 -9.58
N PRO A 4 22.36 15.36 -9.82
CA PRO A 4 22.75 14.46 -10.90
C PRO A 4 22.64 15.18 -12.25
N THR A 5 23.65 15.03 -13.09
CA THR A 5 23.75 15.74 -14.38
C THR A 5 23.48 14.84 -15.59
N THR A 6 23.36 13.53 -15.37
CA THR A 6 23.03 12.55 -16.41
C THR A 6 21.67 11.89 -16.16
N VAL A 7 21.05 11.38 -17.22
CA VAL A 7 19.71 10.77 -17.16
C VAL A 7 19.70 9.51 -16.29
N GLU A 8 20.74 8.67 -16.38
CA GLU A 8 20.85 7.44 -15.57
C GLU A 8 21.04 7.76 -14.07
N GLU A 9 21.79 8.81 -13.72
CA GLU A 9 21.92 9.26 -12.33
C GLU A 9 20.61 9.89 -11.81
N LEU A 10 19.85 10.56 -12.68
CA LEU A 10 18.52 11.08 -12.35
C LEU A 10 17.54 9.95 -12.06
N GLU A 11 17.53 8.89 -12.87
CA GLU A 11 16.69 7.71 -12.65
C GLU A 11 17.06 7.00 -11.34
N GLN A 12 18.35 6.75 -11.10
CA GLN A 12 18.80 6.14 -9.85
C GLN A 12 18.54 7.03 -8.62
N PHE A 13 18.67 8.35 -8.74
CA PHE A 13 18.35 9.29 -7.68
C PHE A 13 16.86 9.34 -7.37
N ILE A 14 16.01 9.32 -8.41
CA ILE A 14 14.55 9.26 -8.27
C ILE A 14 14.14 7.94 -7.63
N ASP A 15 14.67 6.81 -8.08
CA ASP A 15 14.36 5.49 -7.54
C ASP A 15 14.81 5.36 -6.08
N ALA A 16 16.03 5.76 -5.74
CA ALA A 16 16.54 5.74 -4.38
C ALA A 16 15.76 6.68 -3.45
N ARG A 17 15.32 7.83 -3.97
CA ARG A 17 14.51 8.77 -3.19
C ARG A 17 13.08 8.26 -3.01
N ILE A 18 12.48 7.62 -4.01
CA ILE A 18 11.15 7.00 -3.92
C ILE A 18 11.19 5.81 -2.96
N GLU A 19 12.22 4.97 -3.02
CA GLU A 19 12.41 3.86 -2.07
C GLU A 19 12.61 4.37 -0.64
N ASN A 20 13.49 5.36 -0.43
CA ASN A 20 13.69 5.95 0.90
C ASN A 20 12.41 6.62 1.42
N HIS A 21 11.67 7.36 0.58
CA HIS A 21 10.42 7.98 1.02
C HIS A 21 9.30 6.97 1.32
N LYS A 22 9.29 5.83 0.63
CA LYS A 22 8.35 4.72 0.89
C LYS A 22 8.76 3.90 2.11
N ALA A 23 10.05 3.73 2.36
CA ALA A 23 10.60 2.99 3.49
C ALA A 23 10.48 3.76 4.82
N GLU A 24 10.64 5.09 4.80
CA GLU A 24 10.54 5.93 6.01
C GLU A 24 9.11 6.10 6.54
N ARG A 25 8.07 5.83 5.73
CA ARG A 25 6.66 6.09 6.10
C ARG A 25 5.84 4.86 6.48
N SER A 26 6.40 3.65 6.40
CA SER A 26 5.63 2.44 6.72
C SER A 26 6.49 1.44 7.47
N THR A 27 6.06 1.17 8.69
CA THR A 27 6.57 0.13 9.58
C THR A 27 6.51 -1.26 8.93
N PRO A 28 7.31 -2.24 9.41
CA PRO A 28 7.34 -3.59 8.84
C PRO A 28 5.97 -4.27 8.75
N ALA A 29 5.10 -4.15 9.77
CA ALA A 29 3.78 -4.79 9.75
C ALA A 29 2.86 -4.14 8.70
N VAL A 30 2.86 -2.81 8.59
CA VAL A 30 2.11 -2.09 7.54
C VAL A 30 2.61 -2.46 6.14
N ARG A 31 3.93 -2.62 5.96
CA ARG A 31 4.50 -3.10 4.69
C ARG A 31 4.07 -4.54 4.38
N GLY A 32 4.07 -5.42 5.38
CA GLY A 32 3.58 -6.80 5.25
C GLY A 32 2.13 -6.85 4.80
N PHE A 33 1.25 -6.11 5.48
CA PHE A 33 -0.16 -5.98 5.10
C PHE A 33 -0.33 -5.47 3.66
N LYS A 34 0.36 -4.39 3.27
CA LYS A 34 0.29 -3.85 1.91
C LYS A 34 0.74 -4.88 0.87
N ARG A 35 1.79 -5.65 1.16
CA ARG A 35 2.28 -6.70 0.26
C ARG A 35 1.24 -7.80 0.03
N GLU A 36 0.56 -8.25 1.09
CA GLU A 36 -0.50 -9.26 0.99
C GLU A 36 -1.69 -8.77 0.16
N LEU A 37 -2.11 -7.52 0.39
CA LEU A 37 -3.15 -6.88 -0.39
C LEU A 37 -2.78 -6.80 -1.88
N GLU A 38 -1.55 -6.38 -2.19
CA GLU A 38 -1.05 -6.33 -3.57
C GLU A 38 -0.95 -7.72 -4.22
N GLN A 39 -0.54 -8.74 -3.46
CA GLN A 39 -0.51 -10.12 -3.94
C GLN A 39 -1.91 -10.61 -4.32
N TRP A 40 -2.92 -10.39 -3.48
CA TRP A 40 -4.29 -10.74 -3.80
C TRP A 40 -4.82 -9.94 -5.01
N LEU A 41 -4.59 -8.63 -5.04
CA LEU A 41 -4.96 -7.78 -6.19
C LEU A 41 -4.31 -8.23 -7.50
N SER A 42 -3.13 -8.85 -7.44
CA SER A 42 -2.46 -9.40 -8.62
C SER A 42 -3.18 -10.61 -9.24
N GLN A 43 -3.96 -11.34 -8.43
CA GLN A 43 -4.76 -12.50 -8.86
C GLN A 43 -6.07 -12.09 -9.53
N LEU A 44 -6.51 -10.83 -9.36
CA LEU A 44 -7.71 -10.30 -10.00
C LEU A 44 -7.43 -9.87 -11.45
N PRO A 45 -8.46 -9.85 -12.33
CA PRO A 45 -8.38 -9.23 -13.64
C PRO A 45 -7.86 -7.79 -13.57
N SER A 46 -7.07 -7.37 -14.57
CA SER A 46 -6.47 -6.03 -14.57
C SER A 46 -7.52 -4.91 -14.57
N SER A 47 -8.67 -5.15 -15.20
CA SER A 47 -9.82 -4.24 -15.23
C SER A 47 -10.33 -3.90 -13.82
N ASP A 48 -10.24 -4.88 -12.91
CA ASP A 48 -10.91 -4.80 -11.60
C ASP A 48 -9.94 -4.44 -10.48
N ARG A 49 -8.63 -4.55 -10.74
CA ARG A 49 -7.56 -4.34 -9.76
C ARG A 49 -7.63 -2.96 -9.09
N ASN A 50 -7.79 -1.89 -9.88
CA ASN A 50 -7.81 -0.52 -9.35
C ASN A 50 -9.10 -0.22 -8.57
N ALA A 51 -10.23 -0.75 -9.04
CA ALA A 51 -11.52 -0.61 -8.35
C ALA A 51 -11.46 -1.32 -6.99
N ASN A 52 -10.98 -2.58 -6.97
CA ASN A 52 -10.85 -3.36 -5.73
C ASN A 52 -9.86 -2.77 -4.75
N ARG A 53 -8.71 -2.26 -5.22
CA ARG A 53 -7.76 -1.54 -4.36
C ARG A 53 -8.43 -0.36 -3.67
N SER A 54 -9.16 0.44 -4.44
CA SER A 54 -9.84 1.64 -3.94
C SER A 54 -10.93 1.27 -2.95
N ALA A 55 -11.70 0.22 -3.23
CA ALA A 55 -12.76 -0.30 -2.35
C ALA A 55 -12.19 -0.80 -1.02
N VAL A 56 -11.18 -1.68 -1.03
CA VAL A 56 -10.54 -2.19 0.19
C VAL A 56 -9.97 -1.05 1.03
N TYR A 57 -9.28 -0.09 0.40
CA TYR A 57 -8.78 1.08 1.12
C TYR A 57 -9.89 1.96 1.69
N ALA A 58 -11.02 2.11 0.99
CA ALA A 58 -12.16 2.86 1.51
C ALA A 58 -12.78 2.17 2.72
N VAL A 59 -12.96 0.84 2.68
CA VAL A 59 -13.48 0.04 3.80
C VAL A 59 -12.58 0.20 5.02
N ILE A 60 -11.28 -0.06 4.87
CA ILE A 60 -10.32 0.02 5.99
C ILE A 60 -10.27 1.41 6.58
N LYS A 61 -10.19 2.46 5.75
CA LYS A 61 -10.17 3.84 6.23
C LYS A 61 -11.44 4.19 7.02
N THR A 62 -12.59 3.76 6.54
CA THR A 62 -13.88 4.12 7.16
C THR A 62 -14.07 3.41 8.49
N GLN A 63 -13.77 2.11 8.56
CA GLN A 63 -13.97 1.31 9.77
C GLN A 63 -12.97 1.68 10.88
N ILE A 64 -11.70 1.91 10.52
CA ILE A 64 -10.64 2.25 11.49
C ILE A 64 -10.60 3.77 11.78
N GLY A 65 -11.36 4.59 11.05
CA GLY A 65 -11.39 6.04 11.23
C GLY A 65 -10.13 6.76 10.73
N LEU A 66 -9.50 6.25 9.66
CA LEU A 66 -8.30 6.83 9.08
C LEU A 66 -8.62 7.90 8.03
N LYS A 67 -7.97 9.06 8.12
CA LYS A 67 -8.00 10.07 7.05
C LYS A 67 -7.35 9.58 5.75
N SER A 68 -6.32 8.74 5.87
CA SER A 68 -5.61 8.13 4.77
C SER A 68 -5.07 6.75 5.15
N ILE A 69 -5.02 5.82 4.19
CA ILE A 69 -4.41 4.50 4.38
C ILE A 69 -2.89 4.60 4.63
N GLN A 70 -2.25 5.71 4.21
CA GLN A 70 -0.85 5.97 4.54
C GLN A 70 -0.64 6.27 6.03
N SER A 71 -1.70 6.61 6.77
CA SER A 71 -1.66 6.87 8.21
C SER A 71 -1.88 5.61 9.06
N LEU A 72 -1.99 4.43 8.44
CA LEU A 72 -2.14 3.16 9.15
C LEU A 72 -0.92 2.90 10.04
N LYS A 73 -1.16 2.58 11.30
CA LYS A 73 -0.12 2.24 12.29
C LYS A 73 -0.05 0.73 12.52
N ASP A 74 1.05 0.27 13.12
CA ASP A 74 1.27 -1.14 13.45
C ASP A 74 0.15 -1.73 14.31
N GLU A 75 -0.27 -1.01 15.35
CA GLU A 75 -1.35 -1.43 16.25
C GLU A 75 -2.69 -1.67 15.53
N GLN A 76 -2.91 -1.03 14.39
CA GLN A 76 -4.14 -1.12 13.59
C GLN A 76 -4.03 -2.15 12.45
N THR A 77 -2.84 -2.71 12.20
CA THR A 77 -2.66 -3.70 11.12
C THR A 77 -3.42 -5.02 11.32
N PRO A 78 -3.63 -5.56 12.54
CA PRO A 78 -4.46 -6.75 12.73
C PRO A 78 -5.91 -6.52 12.30
N GLU A 79 -6.51 -5.41 12.71
CA GLU A 79 -7.87 -5.03 12.34
C GLU A 79 -7.99 -4.75 10.83
N ALA A 80 -7.03 -4.04 10.25
CA ALA A 80 -7.00 -3.81 8.79
C ALA A 80 -6.92 -5.12 7.99
N ARG A 81 -6.18 -6.11 8.50
CA ARG A 81 -6.09 -7.44 7.90
C ARG A 81 -7.42 -8.20 8.02
N GLU A 82 -8.08 -8.14 9.16
CA GLU A 82 -9.39 -8.76 9.34
C GLU A 82 -10.44 -8.19 8.37
N LEU A 83 -10.51 -6.87 8.24
CA LEU A 83 -11.39 -6.20 7.29
C LEU A 83 -11.08 -6.57 5.84
N PHE A 84 -9.79 -6.74 5.53
CA PHE A 84 -9.36 -7.23 4.23
C PHE A 84 -9.80 -8.68 3.98
N GLU A 85 -9.66 -9.58 4.96
CA GLU A 85 -10.16 -10.97 4.86
C GLU A 85 -11.68 -11.01 4.66
N GLN A 86 -12.44 -10.22 5.43
CA GLN A 86 -13.89 -10.10 5.27
C GLN A 86 -14.27 -9.60 3.87
N TYR A 87 -13.55 -8.61 3.35
CA TYR A 87 -13.78 -8.12 1.98
C TYR A 87 -13.53 -9.22 0.94
N LYS A 88 -12.47 -10.02 1.08
CA LYS A 88 -12.18 -11.14 0.17
C LYS A 88 -13.29 -12.19 0.15
N GLN A 89 -13.96 -12.43 1.27
CA GLN A 89 -15.09 -13.37 1.34
C GLN A 89 -16.27 -12.96 0.46
N LEU A 90 -16.38 -11.68 0.05
CA LEU A 90 -17.40 -11.22 -0.89
C LEU A 90 -17.17 -11.68 -2.34
N PHE A 91 -16.00 -12.24 -2.64
CA PHE A 91 -15.60 -12.74 -3.97
C PHE A 91 -15.59 -14.27 -4.04
N HIS A 92 -16.07 -14.95 -2.99
CA HIS A 92 -16.19 -16.41 -2.89
C HIS A 92 -17.61 -16.90 -3.13
#